data_AF-A0A0F8ZXK3-F1
#
_entry.id   AF-A0A0F8ZXK3-F1
#
_cell.length_a   1.000
_cell.length_b   1.000
_cell.length_c   1.000
_cell.angle_alpha   90.00
_cell.angle_beta   90.00
_cell.angle_gamma   90.00
#
_symmetry.space_group_name_H-M   'P 1'
#
loop_
_entity.id
_entity.type
_entity.pdbx_description
1 polymer ?
#
loop_
_entity_poly.entity_id
_entity_poly.type
_entity_poly.pdbx_seq_one_letter_code
_entity_poly.pdbx_strand_id
1 'polypeptide(L)'
;GEIDYIIQYGTTIIPVEVKAGAKGAMKSLHQFMFDKKLDLAVRCDQNAQALYMMDVKTTIGDRVSYKLLSIPFYLVEVLPSLLEQI
;
A
#
# COMPACT_ATOMS: atom_id res chain seq x y z
N GLY A 1 -3.50 7.08 11.70
CA GLY A 1 -2.36 7.74 11.03
C GLY A 1 -2.86 8.41 9.77
N GLU A 2 -2.09 9.33 9.22
CA GLU A 2 -2.38 9.93 7.91
C GLU A 2 -1.96 8.98 6.78
N ILE A 3 -2.69 9.00 5.67
CA ILE A 3 -2.38 8.28 4.44
C ILE A 3 -2.22 9.33 3.35
N ASP A 4 -1.17 9.22 2.52
CA ASP A 4 -0.86 10.22 1.51
C ASP A 4 -1.99 10.36 0.48
N TYR A 5 -2.48 9.23 -0.04
CA TYR A 5 -3.58 9.20 -0.99
C TYR A 5 -4.49 7.99 -0.80
N ILE A 6 -5.74 8.14 -1.22
CA ILE A 6 -6.68 7.03 -1.36
C ILE A 6 -7.17 7.06 -2.80
N ILE A 7 -7.08 5.91 -3.47
CA ILE A 7 -7.68 5.71 -4.78
C ILE A 7 -8.81 4.69 -4.66
N GLN A 8 -9.72 4.73 -5.62
CA GLN A 8 -10.77 3.74 -5.77
C GLN A 8 -10.56 2.99 -7.08
N TYR A 9 -10.64 1.66 -7.00
CA TYR A 9 -10.64 0.79 -8.18
C TYR A 9 -11.85 -0.14 -8.09
N GLY A 10 -12.83 0.08 -8.96
CA GLY A 10 -14.15 -0.56 -8.85
C GLY A 10 -14.82 -0.22 -7.52
N THR A 11 -15.10 -1.24 -6.70
CA THR A 11 -15.67 -1.08 -5.35
C THR A 11 -14.61 -1.08 -4.24
N THR A 12 -13.33 -1.21 -4.59
CA THR A 12 -12.23 -1.37 -3.64
C THR A 12 -11.57 -0.03 -3.36
N ILE A 13 -11.44 0.30 -2.07
CA ILE A 13 -10.65 1.43 -1.59
C ILE A 13 -9.21 0.97 -1.38
N ILE A 14 -8.27 1.66 -2.02
CA ILE A 14 -6.86 1.30 -2.00
C ILE A 14 -6.06 2.49 -1.47
N PRO A 15 -5.48 2.40 -0.26
CA PRO A 15 -4.57 3.41 0.23
C PRO A 15 -3.24 3.35 -0.52
N VAL A 16 -2.69 4.51 -0.81
CA VAL A 16 -1.41 4.68 -1.49
C VAL A 16 -0.47 5.47 -0.58
N GLU A 17 0.72 4.91 -0.35
CA GLU A 17 1.79 5.56 0.39
C GLU A 17 2.94 5.91 -0.57
N VAL A 18 3.43 7.14 -0.52
CA VAL A 18 4.52 7.64 -1.37
C VAL A 18 5.79 7.73 -0.54
N LYS A 19 6.90 7.13 -1.03
CA LYS A 19 8.18 7.13 -0.32
C LYS A 19 9.34 7.52 -1.23
N ALA A 20 10.05 8.58 -0.84
CA ALA A 20 11.20 9.09 -1.57
C ALA A 20 12.48 8.22 -1.40
N GLY A 21 12.50 7.24 -0.49
CA GLY A 21 13.65 6.34 -0.30
C GLY A 21 13.37 5.21 0.70
N ALA A 22 14.39 4.39 0.99
CA ALA A 22 14.25 3.20 1.83
C ALA A 22 13.97 3.50 3.33
N LYS A 23 14.16 4.74 3.78
CA LYS A 23 13.96 5.14 5.17
C LYS A 23 12.54 5.66 5.38
N GLY A 24 11.74 4.86 6.08
CA GLY A 24 10.42 5.25 6.58
C GLY A 24 9.51 4.04 6.74
N ALA A 25 9.29 3.60 7.98
CA ALA A 25 8.34 2.52 8.24
C ALA A 25 6.92 2.94 7.80
N MET A 26 6.16 2.01 7.23
CA MET A 26 4.77 2.23 6.77
C MET A 26 3.77 2.13 7.94
N LYS A 27 4.11 2.74 9.09
CA LYS A 27 3.35 2.59 10.34
C LYS A 27 1.89 3.04 10.20
N SER A 28 1.67 4.21 9.59
CA SER A 28 0.32 4.74 9.35
C SER A 28 -0.48 3.84 8.42
N LEU A 29 0.13 3.37 7.33
CA LEU A 29 -0.48 2.42 6.41
C LEU A 29 -0.89 1.13 7.10
N HIS A 30 0.00 0.50 7.88
CA HIS A 30 -0.33 -0.74 8.61
C HIS A 30 -1.53 -0.56 9.54
N GLN A 31 -1.56 0.56 10.29
CA GLN A 31 -2.71 0.87 11.15
C GLN A 31 -3.99 1.06 10.34
N PHE A 32 -3.90 1.79 9.22
CA PHE A 32 -5.06 2.04 8.37
C PHE A 32 -5.62 0.76 7.74
N MET A 33 -4.74 -0.13 7.27
CA MET A 33 -5.12 -1.44 6.75
C MET A 33 -5.84 -2.28 7.81
N PHE A 34 -5.38 -2.23 9.06
CA PHE A 34 -6.04 -2.92 10.17
C PHE A 34 -7.42 -2.32 10.48
N ASP A 35 -7.49 -0.99 10.69
CA ASP A 35 -8.71 -0.29 11.09
C ASP A 35 -9.84 -0.44 10.05
N LYS A 36 -9.47 -0.42 8.76
CA LYS A 36 -10.40 -0.49 7.64
C LYS A 36 -10.59 -1.89 7.09
N LYS A 37 -9.83 -2.88 7.58
CA LYS A 37 -9.87 -4.28 7.14
C LYS A 37 -9.75 -4.40 5.62
N LEU A 38 -8.74 -3.73 5.06
CA LEU A 38 -8.48 -3.70 3.62
C LEU A 38 -7.44 -4.77 3.26
N ASP A 39 -7.57 -5.34 2.06
CA ASP A 39 -6.74 -6.45 1.61
C ASP A 39 -5.60 -6.02 0.66
N LEU A 40 -5.64 -4.80 0.13
CA LEU A 40 -4.67 -4.30 -0.86
C LEU A 40 -4.28 -2.84 -0.56
N ALA A 41 -2.98 -2.59 -0.61
CA ALA A 41 -2.40 -1.24 -0.59
C ALA A 41 -1.37 -1.08 -1.70
N VAL A 42 -1.08 0.17 -2.06
CA VAL A 42 -0.01 0.52 -2.99
C VAL A 42 1.08 1.30 -2.26
N ARG A 43 2.33 0.98 -2.55
CA ARG A 43 3.49 1.82 -2.23
C ARG A 43 4.08 2.35 -3.53
N CYS A 44 4.24 3.66 -3.61
CA CYS A 44 4.94 4.29 -4.72
C CYS A 44 6.33 4.75 -4.26
N ASP A 45 7.40 4.20 -4.86
CA ASP A 45 8.77 4.54 -4.50
C ASP A 45 9.72 4.51 -5.72
N GLN A 46 11.03 4.36 -5.51
CA GLN A 46 12.04 4.26 -6.58
C GLN A 46 12.43 2.80 -6.89
N ASN A 47 11.88 1.82 -6.18
CA ASN A 47 12.24 0.41 -6.33
C ASN A 47 11.52 -0.22 -7.52
N ALA A 48 12.04 -1.35 -8.00
CA ALA A 48 11.37 -2.15 -9.01
C ALA A 48 9.98 -2.60 -8.53
N GLN A 49 9.08 -2.81 -9.50
CA GLN A 49 7.75 -3.32 -9.20
C GLN A 49 7.83 -4.67 -8.48
N ALA A 50 7.07 -4.82 -7.41
CA ALA A 50 6.98 -6.06 -6.65
C ALA A 50 5.64 -6.15 -5.90
N LEU A 51 5.15 -7.38 -5.73
CA LEU A 51 4.00 -7.66 -4.88
C LEU A 51 4.48 -8.36 -3.61
N TYR A 52 4.15 -7.79 -2.45
CA TYR A 52 4.52 -8.35 -1.16
C TYR A 52 3.28 -8.84 -0.40
N MET A 53 3.40 -10.00 0.24
CA MET A 53 2.45 -10.44 1.26
C MET A 53 2.91 -9.88 2.60
N MET A 54 2.19 -8.88 3.10
CA MET A 54 2.47 -8.28 4.40
C MET A 54 1.83 -9.13 5.49
N ASP A 55 2.59 -9.37 6.55
CA ASP A 55 2.10 -9.94 7.80
C ASP A 55 2.87 -9.26 8.93
N VAL A 56 2.26 -8.22 9.49
CA VAL A 56 2.95 -7.27 10.37
C VAL A 56 2.10 -6.96 11.59
N LYS A 57 2.76 -6.47 12.64
CA LYS A 57 2.08 -5.83 13.77
C LYS A 57 2.04 -4.32 13.54
N THR A 58 0.89 -3.71 13.81
CA THR A 58 0.73 -2.25 13.88
C THR A 58 1.54 -1.68 15.05
N THR A 59 1.61 -0.35 15.13
CA THR A 59 2.36 0.32 16.21
C THR A 59 1.76 0.04 17.59
N ILE A 60 0.46 -0.28 17.66
CA ILE A 60 -0.24 -0.60 18.91
C ILE A 60 -0.35 -2.11 19.18
N GLY A 61 0.22 -2.95 18.31
CA GLY A 61 0.37 -4.39 18.51
C GLY A 61 -0.65 -5.28 17.80
N ASP A 62 -1.63 -4.70 17.11
CA ASP A 62 -2.60 -5.45 16.31
C ASP A 62 -1.94 -6.12 15.12
N ARG A 63 -2.37 -7.34 14.78
CA ARG A 63 -1.85 -8.06 13.61
C ARG A 63 -2.70 -7.76 12.38
N VAL A 64 -2.05 -7.48 11.25
CA VAL A 64 -2.72 -7.27 9.97
C VAL A 64 -1.94 -7.96 8.86
N SER A 65 -2.67 -8.55 7.91
CA SER A 65 -2.11 -9.19 6.73
C SER A 65 -2.81 -8.67 5.48
N TYR A 66 -2.05 -8.30 4.45
CA TYR A 66 -2.59 -7.70 3.22
C TYR A 66 -1.55 -7.75 2.08
N LYS A 67 -2.00 -7.57 0.84
CA LYS A 67 -1.14 -7.43 -0.33
C LYS A 67 -0.61 -5.99 -0.43
N LEU A 68 0.69 -5.82 -0.61
CA LEU A 68 1.30 -4.53 -0.92
C LEU A 68 1.89 -4.54 -2.32
N LEU A 69 1.26 -3.84 -3.24
CA LEU A 69 1.80 -3.57 -4.56
C LEU A 69 2.79 -2.40 -4.47
N SER A 70 4.08 -2.69 -4.56
CA SER A 70 5.11 -1.64 -4.70
C SER A 70 5.31 -1.35 -6.18
N ILE A 71 5.20 -0.08 -6.57
CA ILE A 71 5.48 0.38 -7.92
C ILE A 71 6.46 1.55 -7.90
N PRO A 72 7.33 1.67 -8.91
CA PRO A 72 8.12 2.86 -9.14
C PRO A 72 7.25 4.03 -9.60
N PHE A 73 7.69 5.27 -9.34
CA PHE A 73 6.98 6.50 -9.72
C PHE A 73 6.52 6.56 -11.18
N TYR A 74 7.33 6.03 -12.11
CA TYR A 74 7.02 6.05 -13.54
C TYR A 74 5.89 5.07 -13.95
N LEU A 75 5.44 4.20 -13.05
CA LEU A 75 4.32 3.27 -13.31
C LEU A 75 2.97 3.75 -12.73
N VAL A 76 2.92 4.94 -12.13
CA VAL A 76 1.68 5.47 -11.53
C VAL A 76 0.56 5.64 -12.57
N GLU A 77 0.88 6.09 -13.79
CA GLU A 77 -0.13 6.29 -14.85
C GLU A 77 -0.77 4.98 -15.33
N VAL A 78 -0.07 3.86 -15.21
CA VAL A 78 -0.57 2.53 -15.60
C VAL A 78 -1.07 1.71 -14.41
N LEU A 79 -1.13 2.31 -13.22
CA LEU A 79 -1.58 1.64 -12.00
C LEU A 79 -2.93 0.91 -12.17
N PRO A 80 -3.98 1.47 -12.82
CA PRO A 80 -5.22 0.74 -13.04
C PRO A 80 -5.02 -0.61 -13.74
N SER A 81 -4.18 -0.67 -14.77
CA SER A 81 -3.86 -1.91 -15.50
C SER A 81 -3.01 -2.89 -14.71
N LEU A 82 -2.22 -2.41 -13.74
CA LEU A 82 -1.49 -3.25 -12.80
C LEU A 82 -2.44 -3.88 -11.77
N LEU A 83 -3.46 -3.13 -11.33
CA LEU A 83 -4.46 -3.61 -10.37
C LEU A 83 -5.35 -4.71 -10.95
N GLU A 84 -5.59 -4.73 -12.27
CA GLU A 84 -6.32 -5.80 -12.97
C GLU A 84 -5.68 -7.19 -12.84
N GLN A 85 -4.39 -7.25 -12.54
CA GLN A 85 -3.60 -8.48 -12.55
C GLN A 85 -3.40 -9.10 -11.16
N ILE A 86 -4.02 -8.53 -10.11
CA ILE A 86 -3.79 -8.85 -8.68
C ILE A 86 -4.98 -9.56 -8.05
#